data_AF-A0A8T8BY70-F1
#
_entry.id   AF-A0A8T8BY70-F1
#
_cell.length_a   1.000
_cell.length_b   1.000
_cell.length_c   1.000
_cell.angle_alpha   90.00
_cell.angle_beta   90.00
_cell.angle_gamma   90.00
#
_symmetry.space_group_name_H-M   'P 1'
#
loop_
_entity.id
_entity.type
_entity.pdbx_description
1 polymer ?
#
loop_
_entity_poly.entity_id
_entity_poly.type
_entity_poly.pdbx_seq_one_letter_code
_entity_poly.pdbx_strand_id
1 'polypeptide(L)'
;MSGIDFYFSTEFDFDNIDGIHLLQDHVGTYYSKAWDDFGYTVTFQVHYVENGRRESLGRTKVLVNGYDNSSVYFSASNENVGKSVRITALLDHRKVVSLASDIAYYRRIHALIPHKAEDYLRQICDGSYNLHAYGDFSNWEGFELSLFRDRLAKAILKKGYQIALGSYEAQEQFSFELEGLQDNFDSVEFNFDNARQLGRTNINLLIGRNGVGKSHVLRHLIDLVTGVENHTESWPFFHKVIVAAYSPFESFKTEIELSNAMANQVTAQTDGSHESDLTAKDEQERRRRLVNEYVYIGFRDPEGKFSLTWPKESSARALHRIVQYDADNEWTDVSRFELLFDTLFHSIDFDAVQVFNSEGSPIVLSRATNVERLSLAKRQEFNYAAGIEFLREGRPVPLSSGQTIYSYLLPNLVAEVDEESLLILDEPELYLHPSMEVGLLDMLKQLLAATKSNAIIATHSTILAREVERSAISVLRKVAGRTEVSKPNFETFGQTVEVIMGLAFDDYQTRKPYEDSIDEAVADCASPEEALEKLGPKVGDEALAYLSGKVTATENDAEPEIERRPK
;
A
#
# COMPACT_ATOMS: atom_id res chain seq x y z
N MET A 1 -22.32 11.92 -35.14
CA MET A 1 -20.97 11.50 -34.70
C MET A 1 -20.81 10.06 -35.13
N SER A 2 -19.75 9.72 -35.86
CA SER A 2 -19.50 8.34 -36.30
C SER A 2 -19.33 7.46 -35.06
N GLY A 3 -20.17 6.45 -34.91
CA GLY A 3 -20.08 5.49 -33.80
C GLY A 3 -18.74 4.73 -33.84
N ILE A 4 -18.36 4.16 -32.70
CA ILE A 4 -17.19 3.28 -32.61
C ILE A 4 -17.71 1.89 -32.96
N ASP A 5 -17.10 1.23 -33.95
CA ASP A 5 -17.45 -0.15 -34.23
C ASP A 5 -16.77 -1.09 -33.23
N PHE A 6 -17.55 -2.03 -32.71
CA PHE A 6 -17.09 -3.10 -31.82
C PHE A 6 -17.15 -4.43 -32.54
N TYR A 7 -16.12 -5.24 -32.34
CA TYR A 7 -15.96 -6.55 -32.94
C TYR A 7 -15.63 -7.59 -31.89
N PHE A 8 -16.16 -8.79 -32.04
CA PHE A 8 -15.73 -9.97 -31.31
C PHE A 8 -14.78 -10.78 -32.20
N SER A 9 -13.64 -11.18 -31.64
CA SER A 9 -12.57 -11.88 -32.35
C SER A 9 -12.08 -13.09 -31.55
N THR A 10 -11.74 -14.18 -32.25
CA THR A 10 -11.16 -15.40 -31.64
C THR A 10 -9.70 -15.62 -32.03
N GLU A 11 -9.12 -14.73 -32.82
CA GLU A 11 -7.70 -14.75 -33.22
C GLU A 11 -7.20 -13.34 -33.57
N PHE A 12 -5.87 -13.14 -33.57
CA PHE A 12 -5.21 -11.88 -33.94
C PHE A 12 -5.17 -11.66 -35.46
N ASP A 13 -6.33 -11.58 -36.10
CA ASP A 13 -6.45 -11.34 -37.55
C ASP A 13 -7.36 -10.12 -37.83
N PHE A 14 -7.15 -9.05 -37.08
CA PHE A 14 -8.01 -7.87 -37.11
C PHE A 14 -7.25 -6.54 -37.13
N ASP A 15 -5.93 -6.57 -37.31
CA ASP A 15 -5.12 -5.34 -37.35
C ASP A 15 -5.50 -4.42 -38.53
N ASN A 16 -6.17 -4.95 -39.58
CA ASN A 16 -6.68 -4.16 -40.72
C ASN A 16 -8.13 -3.68 -40.54
N ILE A 17 -8.76 -3.93 -39.40
CA ILE A 17 -10.16 -3.58 -39.13
C ILE A 17 -10.17 -2.50 -38.05
N ASP A 18 -10.39 -1.25 -38.44
CA ASP A 18 -10.46 -0.14 -37.49
C ASP A 18 -11.67 -0.30 -36.54
N GLY A 19 -11.43 -0.06 -35.25
CA GLY A 19 -12.44 -0.16 -34.20
C GLY A 19 -11.91 -0.78 -32.91
N ILE A 20 -12.84 -1.26 -32.08
CA ILE A 20 -12.54 -1.94 -30.82
C ILE A 20 -12.77 -3.43 -31.00
N HIS A 21 -11.79 -4.23 -30.61
CA HIS A 21 -11.82 -5.68 -30.71
C HIS A 21 -11.84 -6.30 -29.31
N LEU A 22 -12.94 -6.99 -29.00
CA LEU A 22 -13.07 -7.90 -27.87
C LEU A 22 -12.53 -9.25 -28.30
N LEU A 23 -11.26 -9.49 -28.01
CA LEU A 23 -10.59 -10.75 -28.27
C LEU A 23 -10.83 -11.70 -27.09
N GLN A 24 -11.15 -12.96 -27.39
CA GLN A 24 -11.29 -13.96 -26.35
C GLN A 24 -10.02 -14.04 -25.48
N ASP A 25 -10.19 -13.98 -24.16
CA ASP A 25 -9.13 -13.86 -23.15
C ASP A 25 -7.95 -14.84 -23.27
N HIS A 26 -8.17 -16.08 -23.69
CA HIS A 26 -7.11 -17.09 -23.81
C HIS A 26 -6.26 -16.95 -25.09
N VAL A 27 -6.70 -16.16 -26.07
CA VAL A 27 -6.05 -16.05 -27.37
C VAL A 27 -4.71 -15.31 -27.24
N GLY A 28 -3.65 -15.90 -27.81
CA GLY A 28 -2.27 -15.43 -27.64
C GLY A 28 -1.68 -15.66 -26.25
N THR A 29 -2.40 -16.39 -25.39
CA THR A 29 -1.88 -16.88 -24.11
C THR A 29 -1.54 -18.36 -24.21
N TYR A 30 -0.97 -18.92 -23.14
CA TYR A 30 -0.69 -20.35 -23.05
C TYR A 30 -1.94 -21.20 -22.71
N TYR A 31 -3.08 -20.56 -22.42
CA TYR A 31 -4.32 -21.26 -22.08
C TYR A 31 -5.06 -21.72 -23.34
N SER A 32 -5.51 -22.98 -23.33
CA SER A 32 -6.24 -23.58 -24.44
C SER A 32 -7.75 -23.30 -24.42
N LYS A 33 -8.25 -22.71 -23.34
CA LYS A 33 -9.66 -22.41 -23.12
C LYS A 33 -9.81 -21.05 -22.45
N ALA A 34 -10.95 -20.43 -22.73
CA ALA A 34 -11.37 -19.20 -22.07
C ALA A 34 -11.52 -19.41 -20.55
N TRP A 35 -11.27 -18.34 -19.81
CA TRP A 35 -11.40 -18.33 -18.36
C TRP A 35 -12.87 -18.51 -17.95
N ASP A 36 -13.09 -19.51 -17.10
CA ASP A 36 -14.39 -19.87 -16.56
C ASP A 36 -14.47 -19.41 -15.09
N ASP A 37 -15.25 -18.36 -14.86
CA ASP A 37 -15.58 -17.83 -13.54
C ASP A 37 -16.87 -18.47 -13.02
N PHE A 38 -16.75 -19.64 -12.37
CA PHE A 38 -17.88 -20.34 -11.75
C PHE A 38 -19.05 -20.64 -12.71
N GLY A 39 -18.72 -21.10 -13.91
CA GLY A 39 -19.66 -21.37 -14.99
C GLY A 39 -19.78 -20.20 -15.99
N TYR A 40 -19.16 -19.05 -15.72
CA TYR A 40 -19.28 -17.86 -16.58
C TYR A 40 -18.01 -17.60 -17.40
N THR A 41 -18.16 -17.57 -18.72
CA THR A 41 -17.11 -17.17 -19.68
C THR A 41 -17.40 -15.76 -20.20
N VAL A 42 -16.87 -14.74 -19.51
CA VAL A 42 -17.22 -13.33 -19.76
C VAL A 42 -16.00 -12.40 -19.90
N THR A 43 -14.78 -12.92 -19.80
CA THR A 43 -13.55 -12.09 -19.85
C THR A 43 -13.05 -11.94 -21.29
N PHE A 44 -12.65 -10.73 -21.67
CA PHE A 44 -12.12 -10.39 -22.98
C PHE A 44 -10.87 -9.51 -22.86
N GLN A 45 -9.91 -9.73 -23.75
CA GLN A 45 -8.85 -8.76 -24.05
C GLN A 45 -9.43 -7.68 -24.96
N VAL A 46 -9.11 -6.42 -24.71
CA VAL A 46 -9.63 -5.29 -25.49
C VAL A 46 -8.50 -4.62 -26.24
N HIS A 47 -8.65 -4.52 -27.55
CA HIS A 47 -7.70 -3.85 -28.43
C HIS A 47 -8.35 -2.72 -29.21
N TYR A 48 -7.68 -1.57 -29.26
CA TYR A 48 -8.03 -0.46 -30.14
C TYR A 48 -7.17 -0.54 -31.40
N VAL A 49 -7.81 -0.55 -32.56
CA VAL A 49 -7.15 -0.55 -33.87
C VAL A 49 -7.54 0.71 -34.62
N GLU A 50 -6.54 1.48 -35.06
CA GLU A 50 -6.73 2.64 -35.92
C GLU A 50 -5.56 2.74 -36.92
N ASN A 51 -5.88 2.80 -38.21
CA ASN A 51 -4.90 2.89 -39.31
C ASN A 51 -3.85 1.77 -39.28
N GLY A 52 -4.25 0.53 -38.97
CA GLY A 52 -3.32 -0.61 -38.92
C GLY A 52 -2.50 -0.73 -37.63
N ARG A 53 -2.62 0.22 -36.70
CA ARG A 53 -1.92 0.20 -35.41
C ARG A 53 -2.84 -0.33 -34.33
N ARG A 54 -2.41 -1.41 -33.67
CA ARG A 54 -3.10 -2.03 -32.54
C ARG A 54 -2.49 -1.58 -31.21
N GLU A 55 -3.33 -1.10 -30.30
CA GLU A 55 -2.99 -0.77 -28.92
C GLU A 55 -3.86 -1.62 -27.97
N SER A 56 -3.28 -2.09 -26.86
CA SER A 56 -4.03 -2.84 -25.85
C SER A 56 -4.65 -1.88 -24.83
N LEU A 57 -5.96 -2.00 -24.59
CA LEU A 57 -6.63 -1.30 -23.49
C LEU A 57 -6.57 -2.12 -22.18
N GLY A 58 -6.34 -3.42 -22.26
CA GLY A 58 -6.31 -4.32 -21.11
C GLY A 58 -7.44 -5.34 -21.18
N ARG A 59 -7.98 -5.74 -20.02
CA ARG A 59 -9.05 -6.74 -19.93
C ARG A 59 -10.33 -6.15 -19.37
N THR A 60 -11.45 -6.62 -19.91
CA THR A 60 -12.78 -6.30 -19.38
C THR A 60 -13.62 -7.57 -19.29
N LYS A 61 -14.48 -7.62 -18.29
CA LYS A 61 -15.56 -8.59 -18.25
C LYS A 61 -16.78 -7.99 -18.94
N VAL A 62 -17.52 -8.79 -19.70
CA VAL A 62 -18.75 -8.40 -20.38
C VAL A 62 -19.80 -9.45 -20.07
N LEU A 63 -20.74 -9.12 -19.19
CA LEU A 63 -21.84 -9.99 -18.79
C LEU A 63 -23.06 -9.70 -19.66
N VAL A 64 -23.68 -10.75 -20.19
CA VAL A 64 -24.92 -10.67 -20.97
C VAL A 64 -26.04 -11.37 -20.20
N ASN A 65 -27.11 -10.64 -19.90
CA ASN A 65 -28.24 -11.17 -19.14
C ASN A 65 -28.86 -12.39 -19.86
N GLY A 66 -28.94 -13.52 -19.16
CA GLY A 66 -29.44 -14.79 -19.67
C GLY A 66 -28.40 -15.65 -20.41
N TYR A 67 -27.11 -15.28 -20.36
CA TYR A 67 -26.02 -16.07 -20.93
C TYR A 67 -24.90 -16.25 -19.91
N ASP A 68 -24.46 -17.49 -19.75
CA ASP A 68 -23.26 -17.86 -18.99
C ASP A 68 -21.98 -17.63 -19.82
N ASN A 69 -22.07 -17.73 -21.15
CA ASN A 69 -20.98 -17.51 -22.08
C ASN A 69 -21.29 -16.36 -23.07
N SER A 70 -20.68 -15.20 -22.85
CA SER A 70 -20.89 -14.01 -23.68
C SER A 70 -20.38 -14.18 -25.11
N SER A 71 -19.40 -15.05 -25.33
CA SER A 71 -18.88 -15.34 -26.66
C SER A 71 -19.89 -16.10 -27.53
N VAL A 72 -20.74 -16.93 -26.92
CA VAL A 72 -21.88 -17.57 -27.61
C VAL A 72 -22.89 -16.52 -28.06
N TYR A 73 -23.19 -15.54 -27.21
CA TYR A 73 -24.08 -14.43 -27.55
C TYR A 73 -23.52 -13.60 -28.74
N PHE A 74 -22.24 -13.25 -28.70
CA PHE A 74 -21.59 -12.49 -29.76
C PHE A 74 -21.47 -13.25 -31.09
N SER A 75 -21.17 -14.55 -31.03
CA SER A 75 -21.04 -15.40 -32.22
C SER A 75 -22.38 -15.62 -32.96
N ALA A 76 -23.51 -15.30 -32.34
CA ALA A 76 -24.82 -15.40 -32.98
C ALA A 76 -25.11 -14.26 -33.97
N SER A 77 -24.27 -13.21 -34.03
CA SER A 77 -24.39 -12.15 -35.03
C SER A 77 -23.99 -12.66 -36.42
N ASN A 78 -24.71 -12.22 -37.45
CA ASN A 78 -24.43 -12.55 -38.86
C ASN A 78 -23.55 -11.51 -39.56
N GLU A 79 -23.02 -10.52 -38.84
CA GLU A 79 -22.23 -9.42 -39.39
C GLU A 79 -20.72 -9.73 -39.39
N ASN A 80 -20.30 -10.72 -40.18
CA ASN A 80 -18.88 -11.06 -40.31
C ASN A 80 -18.10 -9.97 -41.06
N VAL A 81 -16.96 -9.54 -40.50
CA VAL A 81 -15.99 -8.63 -41.10
C VAL A 81 -14.62 -9.27 -41.01
N GLY A 82 -14.14 -9.80 -42.13
CA GLY A 82 -12.95 -10.66 -42.12
C GLY A 82 -13.22 -11.92 -41.30
N LYS A 83 -12.43 -12.13 -40.24
CA LYS A 83 -12.59 -13.22 -39.28
C LYS A 83 -13.16 -12.78 -37.93
N SER A 84 -13.54 -11.52 -37.83
CA SER A 84 -14.20 -10.94 -36.68
C SER A 84 -15.70 -10.83 -36.93
N VAL A 85 -16.48 -10.75 -35.86
CA VAL A 85 -17.92 -10.55 -35.92
C VAL A 85 -18.21 -9.15 -35.39
N ARG A 86 -18.91 -8.31 -36.17
CA ARG A 86 -19.35 -7.00 -35.66
C ARG A 86 -20.45 -7.21 -34.62
N ILE A 87 -20.25 -6.61 -33.44
CA ILE A 87 -21.12 -6.73 -32.27
C ILE A 87 -21.68 -5.39 -31.78
N THR A 88 -21.40 -4.28 -32.47
CA THR A 88 -21.87 -2.93 -32.09
C THR A 88 -23.36 -2.90 -31.75
N ALA A 89 -24.21 -3.58 -32.52
CA ALA A 89 -25.66 -3.63 -32.31
C ALA A 89 -26.10 -4.57 -31.18
N LEU A 90 -25.22 -5.47 -30.72
CA LEU A 90 -25.49 -6.39 -29.61
C LEU A 90 -25.18 -5.78 -28.24
N LEU A 91 -24.41 -4.69 -28.20
CA LEU A 91 -24.05 -3.98 -26.98
C LEU A 91 -25.20 -3.04 -26.56
N ASP A 92 -26.25 -3.63 -26.00
CA ASP A 92 -27.40 -2.91 -25.43
C ASP A 92 -27.34 -2.94 -23.90
N HIS A 93 -27.23 -1.77 -23.25
CA HIS A 93 -27.19 -1.59 -21.80
C HIS A 93 -28.35 -2.26 -21.03
N ARG A 94 -29.45 -2.62 -21.70
CA ARG A 94 -30.56 -3.38 -21.11
C ARG A 94 -30.27 -4.88 -20.94
N LYS A 95 -29.26 -5.38 -21.65
CA LYS A 95 -28.86 -6.78 -21.71
C LYS A 95 -27.38 -7.01 -21.43
N VAL A 96 -26.54 -5.99 -21.58
CA VAL A 96 -25.10 -6.10 -21.48
C VAL A 96 -24.59 -5.11 -20.44
N VAL A 97 -23.69 -5.57 -19.59
CA VAL A 97 -22.89 -4.71 -18.72
C VAL A 97 -21.43 -5.14 -18.83
N SER A 98 -20.54 -4.19 -19.02
CA SER A 98 -19.10 -4.44 -18.95
C SER A 98 -18.50 -3.83 -17.69
N LEU A 99 -17.39 -4.40 -17.23
CA LEU A 99 -16.58 -3.80 -16.18
C LEU A 99 -15.12 -4.22 -16.39
N ALA A 100 -14.22 -3.24 -16.44
CA ALA A 100 -12.79 -3.52 -16.57
C ALA A 100 -12.28 -4.40 -15.42
N SER A 101 -11.26 -5.20 -15.71
CA SER A 101 -10.59 -6.03 -14.70
C SER A 101 -9.61 -5.24 -13.83
N ASP A 102 -9.13 -4.09 -14.31
CA ASP A 102 -8.18 -3.23 -13.60
C ASP A 102 -8.49 -1.75 -13.82
N ILE A 103 -7.95 -0.88 -12.96
CA ILE A 103 -8.12 0.57 -13.08
C ILE A 103 -7.27 1.16 -14.21
N ALA A 104 -6.16 0.50 -14.56
CA ALA A 104 -5.23 0.92 -15.60
C ALA A 104 -5.92 0.97 -16.98
N TYR A 105 -6.93 0.12 -17.20
CA TYR A 105 -7.79 0.12 -18.38
C TYR A 105 -8.41 1.50 -18.67
N TYR A 106 -8.97 2.16 -17.65
CA TYR A 106 -9.57 3.49 -17.82
C TYR A 106 -8.51 4.56 -18.08
N ARG A 107 -7.31 4.43 -17.49
CA ARG A 107 -6.18 5.31 -17.80
C ARG A 107 -5.71 5.16 -19.25
N ARG A 108 -5.65 3.92 -19.76
CA ARG A 108 -5.32 3.65 -21.17
C ARG A 108 -6.37 4.24 -22.11
N ILE A 109 -7.66 4.20 -21.75
CA ILE A 109 -8.72 4.90 -22.50
C ILE A 109 -8.45 6.41 -22.54
N HIS A 110 -8.16 7.03 -21.40
CA HIS A 110 -7.85 8.45 -21.34
C HIS A 110 -6.61 8.81 -22.16
N ALA A 111 -5.55 7.99 -22.08
CA ALA A 111 -4.30 8.22 -22.79
C ALA A 111 -4.41 8.03 -24.32
N LEU A 112 -5.12 6.99 -24.77
CA LEU A 112 -5.16 6.60 -26.18
C LEU A 112 -6.31 7.23 -26.96
N ILE A 113 -7.49 7.36 -26.33
CA ILE A 113 -8.72 7.81 -27.00
C ILE A 113 -9.50 8.85 -26.17
N PRO A 114 -8.87 9.93 -25.65
CA PRO A 114 -9.50 10.88 -24.73
C PRO A 114 -10.79 11.49 -25.27
N HIS A 115 -10.82 11.85 -26.56
CA HIS A 115 -11.98 12.46 -27.21
C HIS A 115 -13.13 11.48 -27.50
N LYS A 116 -12.85 10.16 -27.46
CA LYS A 116 -13.84 9.09 -27.69
C LYS A 116 -14.17 8.34 -26.39
N ALA A 117 -13.58 8.71 -25.25
CA ALA A 117 -13.66 7.96 -23.99
C ALA A 117 -15.11 7.78 -23.48
N GLU A 118 -15.89 8.86 -23.46
CA GLU A 118 -17.30 8.79 -23.05
C GLU A 118 -18.13 7.93 -24.00
N ASP A 119 -17.97 8.15 -25.31
CA ASP A 119 -18.67 7.38 -26.35
C ASP A 119 -18.30 5.90 -26.30
N TYR A 120 -17.04 5.58 -25.97
CA TYR A 120 -16.54 4.23 -25.78
C TYR A 120 -17.25 3.56 -24.60
N LEU A 121 -17.19 4.17 -23.40
CA LEU A 121 -17.79 3.59 -22.19
C LEU A 121 -19.30 3.42 -22.33
N ARG A 122 -19.97 4.37 -22.98
CA ARG A 122 -21.40 4.24 -23.30
C ARG A 122 -21.68 3.04 -24.21
N GLN A 123 -20.92 2.89 -25.31
CA GLN A 123 -21.19 1.86 -26.32
C GLN A 123 -20.79 0.46 -25.87
N ILE A 124 -19.74 0.30 -25.06
CA ILE A 124 -19.40 -1.02 -24.47
C ILE A 124 -20.31 -1.41 -23.30
N CYS A 125 -21.23 -0.53 -22.92
CA CYS A 125 -22.15 -0.69 -21.79
C CYS A 125 -21.40 -0.79 -20.45
N ASP A 126 -20.39 0.05 -20.25
CA ASP A 126 -19.58 0.02 -19.03
C ASP A 126 -20.41 0.39 -17.79
N GLY A 127 -20.26 -0.43 -16.74
CA GLY A 127 -20.99 -0.27 -15.50
C GLY A 127 -20.66 1.04 -14.78
N SER A 128 -19.43 1.56 -14.93
CA SER A 128 -19.05 2.83 -14.30
C SER A 128 -19.71 4.03 -14.98
N TYR A 129 -19.97 3.94 -16.29
CA TYR A 129 -20.80 4.90 -17.03
C TYR A 129 -22.29 4.73 -16.69
N ASN A 130 -22.77 3.49 -16.65
CA ASN A 130 -24.17 3.15 -16.40
C ASN A 130 -24.49 3.00 -14.90
N LEU A 131 -23.77 3.67 -14.00
CA LEU A 131 -23.93 3.50 -12.55
C LEU A 131 -25.38 3.74 -12.07
N HIS A 132 -26.12 4.60 -12.77
CA HIS A 132 -27.54 4.86 -12.51
C HIS A 132 -28.44 3.62 -12.67
N ALA A 133 -28.05 2.66 -13.51
CA ALA A 133 -28.75 1.39 -13.75
C ALA A 133 -28.22 0.25 -12.87
N TYR A 134 -27.38 0.55 -11.87
CA TYR A 134 -26.78 -0.46 -10.99
C TYR A 134 -27.82 -1.40 -10.39
N GLY A 135 -28.93 -0.87 -9.89
CA GLY A 135 -30.01 -1.67 -9.29
C GLY A 135 -30.68 -2.65 -10.25
N ASP A 136 -30.49 -2.51 -11.57
CA ASP A 136 -31.00 -3.45 -12.57
C ASP A 136 -29.99 -4.56 -12.85
N PHE A 137 -28.77 -4.19 -13.25
CA PHE A 137 -27.77 -5.18 -13.66
C PHE A 137 -27.10 -5.91 -12.49
N SER A 138 -27.17 -5.36 -11.27
CA SER A 138 -26.71 -6.06 -10.06
C SER A 138 -27.53 -7.32 -9.75
N ASN A 139 -28.75 -7.39 -10.27
CA ASN A 139 -29.65 -8.54 -10.09
C ASN A 139 -29.48 -9.63 -11.14
N TRP A 140 -28.60 -9.44 -12.14
CA TRP A 140 -28.41 -10.44 -13.19
C TRP A 140 -27.60 -11.63 -12.68
N GLU A 141 -27.98 -12.83 -13.14
CA GLU A 141 -27.19 -14.03 -12.87
C GLU A 141 -25.77 -13.85 -13.43
N GLY A 142 -24.76 -14.20 -12.63
CA GLY A 142 -23.35 -13.99 -12.99
C GLY A 142 -22.75 -12.65 -12.58
N PHE A 143 -23.56 -11.67 -12.13
CA PHE A 143 -23.03 -10.39 -11.66
C PHE A 143 -22.08 -10.58 -10.47
N GLU A 144 -22.57 -11.11 -9.35
CA GLU A 144 -21.74 -11.37 -8.15
C GLU A 144 -20.73 -12.51 -8.36
N LEU A 145 -21.11 -13.55 -9.12
CA LEU A 145 -20.28 -14.75 -9.32
C LEU A 145 -19.08 -14.50 -10.24
N SER A 146 -19.18 -13.53 -11.15
CA SER A 146 -18.17 -13.28 -12.17
C SER A 146 -17.78 -11.80 -12.28
N LEU A 147 -18.71 -10.90 -12.62
CA LEU A 147 -18.40 -9.47 -12.88
C LEU A 147 -17.85 -8.76 -11.63
N PHE A 148 -18.46 -9.02 -10.48
CA PHE A 148 -18.15 -8.45 -9.16
C PHE A 148 -17.39 -9.41 -8.24
N ARG A 149 -16.92 -10.54 -8.78
CA ARG A 149 -16.04 -11.49 -8.06
C ARG A 149 -14.73 -10.82 -7.65
N ASP A 150 -14.21 -9.95 -8.53
CA ASP A 150 -12.98 -9.22 -8.24
C ASP A 150 -13.20 -8.22 -7.12
N ARG A 151 -12.30 -8.23 -6.13
CA ARG A 151 -12.34 -7.32 -4.99
C ARG A 151 -12.32 -5.86 -5.45
N LEU A 152 -11.66 -5.57 -6.58
CA LEU A 152 -11.54 -4.20 -7.10
C LEU A 152 -12.81 -3.70 -7.81
N ALA A 153 -13.75 -4.58 -8.16
CA ALA A 153 -14.91 -4.27 -8.99
C ALA A 153 -15.74 -3.09 -8.46
N LYS A 154 -15.91 -2.98 -7.14
CA LYS A 154 -16.67 -1.86 -6.53
C LYS A 154 -15.99 -0.50 -6.72
N ALA A 155 -14.66 -0.43 -6.58
CA ALA A 155 -13.94 0.83 -6.81
C ALA A 155 -13.91 1.17 -8.29
N ILE A 156 -13.64 0.18 -9.13
CA ILE A 156 -13.67 0.31 -10.59
C ILE A 156 -15.04 0.84 -11.05
N LEU A 157 -16.13 0.27 -10.55
CA LEU A 157 -17.49 0.72 -10.85
C LEU A 157 -17.72 2.18 -10.45
N LYS A 158 -17.21 2.62 -9.29
CA LYS A 158 -17.41 3.99 -8.81
C LYS A 158 -16.55 5.03 -9.52
N LYS A 159 -15.33 4.67 -9.92
CA LYS A 159 -14.29 5.63 -10.34
C LYS A 159 -13.94 5.55 -11.83
N GLY A 160 -14.19 4.41 -12.48
CA GLY A 160 -13.75 4.11 -13.85
C GLY A 160 -14.11 5.20 -14.86
N TYR A 161 -15.36 5.63 -14.87
CA TYR A 161 -15.85 6.70 -15.76
C TYR A 161 -15.07 8.01 -15.57
N GLN A 162 -14.90 8.47 -14.34
CA GLN A 162 -14.17 9.71 -14.05
C GLN A 162 -12.69 9.60 -14.44
N ILE A 163 -12.08 8.43 -14.23
CA ILE A 163 -10.68 8.18 -14.60
C ILE A 163 -10.51 8.20 -16.12
N ALA A 164 -11.41 7.55 -16.87
CA ALA A 164 -11.36 7.55 -18.33
C ALA A 164 -11.55 8.94 -18.95
N LEU A 165 -12.32 9.81 -18.30
CA LEU A 165 -12.47 11.20 -18.71
C LEU A 165 -11.34 12.12 -18.23
N GLY A 166 -10.44 11.63 -17.37
CA GLY A 166 -9.39 12.43 -16.75
C GLY A 166 -9.90 13.44 -15.73
N SER A 167 -11.13 13.26 -15.22
CA SER A 167 -11.75 14.14 -14.22
C SER A 167 -11.65 13.58 -12.80
N TYR A 168 -10.99 12.43 -12.62
CA TYR A 168 -10.80 11.83 -11.30
C TYR A 168 -9.63 12.48 -10.57
N GLU A 169 -9.94 13.11 -9.43
CA GLU A 169 -8.94 13.61 -8.50
C GLU A 169 -9.05 12.80 -7.20
N ALA A 170 -7.95 12.17 -6.80
CA ALA A 170 -7.87 11.57 -5.48
C ALA A 170 -7.88 12.67 -4.44
N GLN A 171 -8.49 12.42 -3.28
CA GLN A 171 -8.49 13.38 -2.20
C GLN A 171 -7.06 13.56 -1.67
N GLU A 172 -6.45 14.71 -1.95
CA GLU A 172 -5.08 15.00 -1.51
C GLU A 172 -5.01 15.44 -0.05
N GLN A 173 -6.14 15.85 0.54
CA GLN A 173 -6.20 16.34 1.92
C GLN A 173 -7.39 15.75 2.67
N PHE A 174 -7.11 15.03 3.76
CA PHE A 174 -8.13 14.48 4.65
C PHE A 174 -7.55 14.17 6.03
N SER A 175 -8.40 14.25 7.05
CA SER A 175 -8.12 13.73 8.38
C SER A 175 -9.29 12.89 8.86
N PHE A 176 -9.01 11.99 9.80
CA PHE A 176 -10.03 11.23 10.51
C PHE A 176 -9.56 10.91 11.92
N GLU A 177 -10.52 10.79 12.82
CA GLU A 177 -10.29 10.54 14.23
C GLU A 177 -10.69 9.10 14.57
N LEU A 178 -9.76 8.37 15.18
CA LEU A 178 -9.98 7.01 15.64
C LEU A 178 -10.49 7.05 17.09
N GLU A 179 -11.79 6.88 17.26
CA GLU A 179 -12.45 6.72 18.56
C GLU A 179 -12.65 5.23 18.91
N GLY A 180 -13.11 4.95 20.14
CA GLY A 180 -13.60 3.63 20.54
C GLY A 180 -12.54 2.57 20.89
N LEU A 181 -11.29 2.97 21.11
CA LEU A 181 -10.20 2.05 21.49
C LEU A 181 -10.43 1.38 22.87
N GLN A 182 -10.94 2.13 23.85
CA GLN A 182 -11.40 1.74 25.20
C GLN A 182 -11.72 3.00 26.04
N ASP A 183 -12.48 2.89 27.13
CA ASP A 183 -12.80 4.03 28.03
C ASP A 183 -11.56 4.77 28.59
N ASN A 184 -10.43 4.06 28.67
CA ASN A 184 -9.15 4.56 29.18
C ASN A 184 -8.14 4.87 28.07
N PHE A 185 -8.59 5.22 26.86
CA PHE A 185 -7.73 5.53 25.73
C PHE A 185 -8.25 6.76 24.98
N ASP A 186 -7.41 7.78 24.84
CA ASP A 186 -7.74 8.97 24.04
C ASP A 186 -7.90 8.64 22.55
N SER A 187 -8.73 9.41 21.85
CA SER A 187 -8.84 9.30 20.40
C SER A 187 -7.51 9.61 19.70
N VAL A 188 -7.32 9.04 18.51
CA VAL A 188 -6.11 9.25 17.70
C VAL A 188 -6.48 9.88 16.38
N GLU A 189 -6.03 11.11 16.14
CA GLU A 189 -6.21 11.80 14.86
C GLU A 189 -5.07 11.45 13.88
N PHE A 190 -5.45 11.03 12.67
CA PHE A 190 -4.57 10.86 11.52
C PHE A 190 -4.82 11.96 10.50
N ASN A 191 -3.76 12.61 10.03
CA ASN A 191 -3.85 13.75 9.12
C ASN A 191 -2.99 13.55 7.86
N PHE A 192 -3.62 13.57 6.70
CA PHE A 192 -2.99 13.36 5.40
C PHE A 192 -3.14 14.62 4.55
N ASP A 193 -2.01 15.22 4.19
CA ASP A 193 -1.89 16.40 3.35
C ASP A 193 -0.80 16.16 2.29
N ASN A 194 -1.25 15.63 1.17
CA ASN A 194 -0.43 15.20 0.03
C ASN A 194 -0.18 16.35 -0.95
N ALA A 195 -0.95 17.44 -0.84
CA ALA A 195 -0.82 18.63 -1.67
C ALA A 195 0.38 19.51 -1.27
N ARG A 196 1.00 19.27 -0.11
CA ARG A 196 2.15 20.06 0.37
C ARG A 196 3.36 19.94 -0.55
N GLN A 197 4.09 21.06 -0.66
CA GLN A 197 5.37 21.13 -1.37
C GLN A 197 6.54 20.62 -0.54
N LEU A 198 6.51 20.80 0.78
CA LEU A 198 7.52 20.34 1.73
C LEU A 198 6.83 19.55 2.84
N GLY A 199 7.45 18.44 3.25
CA GLY A 199 6.96 17.65 4.38
C GLY A 199 5.56 17.07 4.16
N ARG A 200 5.31 16.46 2.99
CA ARG A 200 4.04 15.74 2.73
C ARG A 200 3.73 14.79 3.88
N THR A 201 2.47 14.77 4.31
CA THR A 201 2.03 13.92 5.44
C THR A 201 1.26 12.69 4.97
N ASN A 202 1.63 12.13 3.82
CA ASN A 202 1.16 10.80 3.40
C ASN A 202 1.64 9.68 4.33
N ILE A 203 2.51 9.96 5.31
CA ILE A 203 2.96 9.02 6.35
C ILE A 203 2.65 9.63 7.72
N ASN A 204 1.79 8.98 8.49
CA ASN A 204 1.54 9.29 9.89
C ASN A 204 2.29 8.30 10.80
N LEU A 205 2.82 8.78 11.92
CA LEU A 205 3.51 7.94 12.90
C LEU A 205 2.77 7.90 14.23
N LEU A 206 2.69 6.69 14.81
CA LEU A 206 2.34 6.47 16.20
C LEU A 206 3.63 6.19 16.97
N ILE A 207 4.01 7.10 17.85
CA ILE A 207 5.26 7.03 18.62
C ILE A 207 4.96 6.80 20.09
N GLY A 208 5.76 5.96 20.73
CA GLY A 208 5.72 5.80 22.19
C GLY A 208 6.42 4.52 22.65
N ARG A 209 6.66 4.42 23.95
CA ARG A 209 7.28 3.26 24.59
C ARG A 209 6.52 1.96 24.31
N ASN A 210 7.17 0.82 24.48
CA ASN A 210 6.51 -0.49 24.36
C ASN A 210 5.37 -0.63 25.37
N GLY A 211 4.24 -1.19 24.94
CA GLY A 211 3.08 -1.44 25.80
C GLY A 211 2.13 -0.25 26.03
N VAL A 212 2.32 0.89 25.34
CA VAL A 212 1.38 2.03 25.39
C VAL A 212 0.13 1.82 24.52
N GLY A 213 0.14 0.82 23.63
CA GLY A 213 -1.02 0.44 22.82
C GLY A 213 -0.92 0.71 21.32
N LYS A 214 0.27 1.00 20.76
CA LYS A 214 0.46 1.30 19.33
C LYS A 214 -0.12 0.23 18.40
N SER A 215 0.28 -1.04 18.57
CA SER A 215 -0.27 -2.15 17.77
C SER A 215 -1.77 -2.38 18.03
N HIS A 216 -2.31 -1.93 19.18
CA HIS A 216 -3.75 -1.97 19.44
C HIS A 216 -4.51 -0.93 18.62
N VAL A 217 -3.98 0.29 18.54
CA VAL A 217 -4.48 1.36 17.65
C VAL A 217 -4.52 0.88 16.20
N LEU A 218 -3.43 0.28 15.72
CA LEU A 218 -3.37 -0.24 14.35
C LEU A 218 -4.40 -1.33 14.09
N ARG A 219 -4.56 -2.29 15.02
CA ARG A 219 -5.56 -3.37 14.89
C ARG A 219 -6.99 -2.83 14.87
N HIS A 220 -7.30 -1.88 15.75
CA HIS A 220 -8.62 -1.24 15.82
C HIS A 220 -8.94 -0.47 14.54
N LEU A 221 -7.96 0.28 14.02
CA LEU A 221 -8.08 0.95 12.73
C LEU A 221 -8.38 -0.04 11.59
N ILE A 222 -7.66 -1.16 11.52
CA ILE A 222 -7.90 -2.20 10.52
C ILE A 222 -9.33 -2.72 10.63
N ASP A 223 -9.80 -3.03 11.84
CA ASP A 223 -11.13 -3.57 12.05
C ASP A 223 -12.23 -2.59 11.59
N LEU A 224 -12.08 -1.28 11.85
CA LEU A 224 -13.03 -0.25 11.37
C LEU A 224 -12.96 -0.03 9.84
N VAL A 225 -11.77 0.06 9.26
CA VAL A 225 -11.59 0.28 7.81
C VAL A 225 -12.09 -0.93 7.00
N THR A 226 -11.88 -2.13 7.52
CA THR A 226 -12.32 -3.38 6.89
C THR A 226 -13.81 -3.68 7.10
N GLY A 227 -14.47 -2.96 8.01
CA GLY A 227 -15.87 -3.17 8.36
C GLY A 227 -16.09 -4.38 9.27
N VAL A 228 -15.04 -4.89 9.92
CA VAL A 228 -15.13 -5.79 11.08
C VAL A 228 -15.62 -5.03 12.31
N GLU A 229 -15.57 -3.70 12.33
CA GLU A 229 -16.30 -2.90 13.28
C GLU A 229 -17.02 -1.78 12.54
N ASN A 230 -18.22 -1.43 12.99
CA ASN A 230 -18.98 -0.33 12.39
C ASN A 230 -18.50 1.00 12.99
N HIS A 231 -18.29 2.00 12.14
CA HIS A 231 -18.08 3.40 12.53
C HIS A 231 -19.27 4.24 12.05
N THR A 232 -19.53 5.36 12.73
CA THR A 232 -20.63 6.29 12.42
C THR A 232 -20.22 7.46 11.53
N GLU A 233 -18.92 7.65 11.33
CA GLU A 233 -18.36 8.79 10.62
C GLU A 233 -18.14 8.53 9.12
N SER A 234 -17.93 9.59 8.34
CA SER A 234 -17.57 9.47 6.93
C SER A 234 -16.05 9.48 6.78
N TRP A 235 -15.43 8.32 6.89
CA TRP A 235 -13.98 8.17 6.67
C TRP A 235 -13.61 8.11 5.18
N PRO A 236 -12.36 8.45 4.82
CA PRO A 236 -11.86 8.25 3.46
C PRO A 236 -11.94 6.78 3.05
N PHE A 237 -12.23 6.56 1.78
CA PHE A 237 -12.21 5.22 1.19
C PHE A 237 -10.79 4.88 0.74
N PHE A 238 -10.28 3.73 1.18
CA PHE A 238 -9.01 3.17 0.73
C PHE A 238 -9.28 2.01 -0.22
N HIS A 239 -8.53 1.90 -1.31
CA HIS A 239 -8.72 0.77 -2.22
C HIS A 239 -8.26 -0.54 -1.59
N LYS A 240 -7.08 -0.50 -0.97
CA LYS A 240 -6.39 -1.67 -0.42
C LYS A 240 -5.75 -1.31 0.91
N VAL A 241 -5.85 -2.17 1.90
CA VAL A 241 -5.13 -2.05 3.17
C VAL A 241 -4.03 -3.10 3.19
N ILE A 242 -2.79 -2.66 3.43
CA ILE A 242 -1.61 -3.51 3.43
C ILE A 242 -1.01 -3.44 4.82
N VAL A 243 -0.99 -4.55 5.54
CA VAL A 243 -0.43 -4.62 6.90
C VAL A 243 0.90 -5.34 6.85
N ALA A 244 1.96 -4.70 7.33
CA ALA A 244 3.28 -5.32 7.46
C ALA A 244 3.69 -5.37 8.94
N ALA A 245 3.85 -6.59 9.46
CA ALA A 245 4.25 -6.84 10.84
C ALA A 245 5.18 -8.06 10.92
N TYR A 246 6.44 -7.81 11.26
CA TYR A 246 7.48 -8.85 11.36
C TYR A 246 7.85 -9.21 12.80
N SER A 247 7.13 -8.70 13.81
CA SER A 247 7.25 -9.24 15.16
C SER A 247 6.69 -10.65 15.21
N PRO A 248 7.36 -11.65 15.80
CA PRO A 248 6.80 -12.99 15.95
C PRO A 248 5.65 -13.07 16.98
N PHE A 249 5.37 -11.98 17.69
CA PHE A 249 4.34 -11.88 18.73
C PHE A 249 3.17 -10.97 18.35
N GLU A 250 3.12 -10.53 17.08
CA GLU A 250 1.99 -9.77 16.56
C GLU A 250 0.71 -10.63 16.47
N SER A 251 -0.43 -9.97 16.32
CA SER A 251 -1.74 -10.62 16.26
C SER A 251 -2.69 -9.95 15.26
N PHE A 252 -2.14 -9.39 14.18
CA PHE A 252 -2.91 -8.92 13.04
C PHE A 252 -3.57 -10.12 12.35
N LYS A 253 -4.78 -9.91 11.83
CA LYS A 253 -5.52 -10.95 11.13
C LYS A 253 -4.88 -11.18 9.76
N THR A 254 -4.73 -12.43 9.33
CA THR A 254 -4.47 -12.73 7.91
C THR A 254 -5.73 -12.51 7.07
N GLU A 255 -5.62 -12.59 5.75
CA GLU A 255 -6.74 -12.43 4.83
C GLU A 255 -7.88 -13.42 5.12
N ILE A 256 -7.53 -14.68 5.44
CA ILE A 256 -8.51 -15.72 5.77
C ILE A 256 -9.15 -15.43 7.13
N GLU A 257 -8.36 -15.08 8.15
CA GLU A 257 -8.86 -14.74 9.48
C GLU A 257 -9.77 -13.51 9.44
N LEU A 258 -9.41 -12.50 8.67
CA LEU A 258 -10.20 -11.30 8.47
C LEU A 258 -11.51 -11.62 7.76
N SER A 259 -11.47 -12.40 6.68
CA SER A 259 -12.67 -12.83 5.96
C SER A 259 -13.63 -13.61 6.88
N ASN A 260 -13.10 -14.47 7.75
CA ASN A 260 -13.91 -15.22 8.72
C ASN A 260 -14.49 -14.31 9.80
N ALA A 261 -13.71 -13.33 10.30
CA ALA A 261 -14.19 -12.35 11.27
C ALA A 261 -15.36 -11.51 10.71
N MET A 262 -15.24 -11.08 9.45
CA MET A 262 -16.33 -10.38 8.75
C MET A 262 -17.58 -11.26 8.62
N ALA A 263 -17.43 -12.51 8.18
CA ALA A 263 -18.57 -13.44 8.01
C ALA A 263 -19.33 -13.71 9.32
N ASN A 264 -18.59 -13.78 10.44
CA ASN A 264 -19.18 -13.99 11.77
C ASN A 264 -19.97 -12.76 12.27
N GLN A 265 -19.60 -11.54 11.85
CA GLN A 265 -20.39 -10.36 12.21
C GLN A 265 -21.73 -10.29 11.51
N VAL A 266 -21.76 -10.68 10.23
CA VAL A 266 -23.01 -10.76 9.47
C VAL A 266 -23.97 -11.73 10.16
N THR A 267 -23.47 -12.92 10.52
CA THR A 267 -24.28 -13.96 11.17
C THR A 267 -24.78 -13.55 12.56
N ALA A 268 -23.95 -12.91 13.39
CA ALA A 268 -24.35 -12.41 14.71
C ALA A 268 -25.44 -11.31 14.66
N GLN A 269 -25.55 -10.56 13.57
CA GLN A 269 -26.61 -9.55 13.37
C GLN A 269 -27.90 -10.13 12.74
N THR A 270 -27.87 -11.38 12.25
CA THR A 270 -28.98 -12.05 11.57
C THR A 270 -29.77 -13.05 12.41
N ASP A 271 -29.36 -13.34 13.66
CA ASP A 271 -30.04 -14.26 14.59
C ASP A 271 -31.44 -13.81 15.07
N GLY A 272 -32.13 -12.95 14.32
CA GLY A 272 -33.51 -12.52 14.56
C GLY A 272 -34.35 -12.17 13.31
N SER A 273 -33.90 -12.44 12.08
CA SER A 273 -34.68 -12.12 10.86
C SER A 273 -34.68 -13.27 9.84
N HIS A 274 -35.85 -13.53 9.25
CA HIS A 274 -36.13 -14.58 8.27
C HIS A 274 -35.21 -14.55 7.03
N GLU A 275 -34.94 -15.73 6.45
CA GLU A 275 -34.04 -16.00 5.30
C GLU A 275 -34.29 -15.15 4.03
N SER A 276 -35.42 -14.44 3.91
CA SER A 276 -35.74 -13.60 2.75
C SER A 276 -35.14 -12.19 2.77
N ASP A 277 -34.61 -11.73 3.91
CA ASP A 277 -34.04 -10.37 4.09
C ASP A 277 -32.49 -10.34 4.03
N LEU A 278 -31.85 -11.50 3.84
CA LEU A 278 -30.38 -11.64 3.86
C LEU A 278 -29.69 -10.81 2.76
N THR A 279 -30.28 -10.77 1.56
CA THR A 279 -29.70 -10.06 0.41
C THR A 279 -29.65 -8.54 0.60
N ALA A 280 -30.66 -7.92 1.21
CA ALA A 280 -30.70 -6.47 1.43
C ALA A 280 -29.78 -6.01 2.58
N LYS A 281 -29.62 -6.83 3.63
CA LYS A 281 -28.68 -6.57 4.73
C LYS A 281 -27.23 -6.76 4.30
N ASP A 282 -26.92 -7.83 3.57
CA ASP A 282 -25.59 -8.07 2.97
C ASP A 282 -25.18 -6.90 2.06
N GLU A 283 -26.13 -6.34 1.32
CA GLU A 283 -25.92 -5.17 0.46
C GLU A 283 -25.66 -3.89 1.27
N GLN A 284 -26.36 -3.69 2.40
CA GLN A 284 -26.15 -2.55 3.29
C GLN A 284 -24.81 -2.61 4.04
N GLU A 285 -24.33 -3.80 4.43
CA GLU A 285 -23.02 -3.98 5.06
C GLU A 285 -21.88 -3.87 4.04
N ARG A 286 -22.04 -4.41 2.82
CA ARG A 286 -21.09 -4.16 1.72
C ARG A 286 -20.98 -2.67 1.37
N ARG A 287 -22.05 -1.89 1.54
CA ARG A 287 -22.05 -0.42 1.31
C ARG A 287 -21.17 0.34 2.32
N ARG A 288 -21.00 -0.16 3.56
CA ARG A 288 -20.21 0.48 4.64
C ARG A 288 -18.70 0.22 4.59
N ARG A 289 -18.24 -0.72 3.75
CA ARG A 289 -16.80 -1.04 3.63
C ARG A 289 -16.02 0.15 3.10
N LEU A 290 -14.99 0.56 3.85
CA LEU A 290 -14.02 1.57 3.45
C LEU A 290 -12.83 0.99 2.68
N VAL A 291 -12.76 -0.34 2.54
CA VAL A 291 -11.70 -1.05 1.79
C VAL A 291 -12.25 -2.17 0.92
N ASN A 292 -11.61 -2.39 -0.23
CA ASN A 292 -11.91 -3.50 -1.13
C ASN A 292 -10.98 -4.71 -0.91
N GLU A 293 -9.70 -4.46 -0.68
CA GLU A 293 -8.67 -5.51 -0.55
C GLU A 293 -7.87 -5.36 0.74
N TYR A 294 -7.48 -6.48 1.33
CA TYR A 294 -6.63 -6.54 2.50
C TYR A 294 -5.50 -7.53 2.23
N VAL A 295 -4.28 -7.16 2.59
CA VAL A 295 -3.10 -8.02 2.52
C VAL A 295 -2.33 -7.95 3.83
N TYR A 296 -1.92 -9.11 4.34
CA TYR A 296 -1.03 -9.24 5.49
C TYR A 296 0.36 -9.71 5.03
N ILE A 297 1.40 -9.04 5.51
CA ILE A 297 2.80 -9.33 5.24
C ILE A 297 3.50 -9.54 6.59
N GLY A 298 4.00 -10.76 6.82
CA GLY A 298 4.66 -11.08 8.07
C GLY A 298 5.08 -12.54 8.15
N PHE A 299 5.22 -13.06 9.36
CA PHE A 299 5.67 -14.44 9.61
C PHE A 299 4.54 -15.48 9.57
N ARG A 300 3.28 -15.07 9.40
CA ARG A 300 2.15 -15.99 9.30
C ARG A 300 1.80 -16.24 7.83
N ASP A 301 1.60 -17.49 7.46
CA ASP A 301 1.06 -17.86 6.15
C ASP A 301 -0.43 -17.44 6.03
N PRO A 302 -1.06 -17.52 4.84
CA PRO A 302 -2.44 -17.08 4.66
C PRO A 302 -3.43 -17.77 5.60
N GLU A 303 -3.15 -19.00 6.02
CA GLU A 303 -3.93 -19.77 7.00
C GLU A 303 -3.71 -19.32 8.46
N GLY A 304 -2.83 -18.35 8.70
CA GLY A 304 -2.54 -17.82 10.03
C GLY A 304 -1.50 -18.61 10.80
N LYS A 305 -0.79 -19.56 10.18
CA LYS A 305 0.22 -20.36 10.86
C LYS A 305 1.59 -19.67 10.80
N PHE A 306 2.22 -19.55 11.96
CA PHE A 306 3.57 -19.00 12.07
C PHE A 306 4.60 -19.87 11.35
N SER A 307 5.45 -19.24 10.53
CA SER A 307 6.48 -19.89 9.73
C SER A 307 7.67 -18.96 9.46
N LEU A 308 8.87 -19.39 9.87
CA LEU A 308 10.11 -18.65 9.59
C LEU A 308 10.51 -18.65 8.11
N THR A 309 9.99 -19.60 7.33
CA THR A 309 10.31 -19.72 5.90
C THR A 309 9.28 -19.04 5.00
N TRP A 310 8.10 -18.73 5.53
CA TRP A 310 7.04 -18.07 4.76
C TRP A 310 7.47 -16.72 4.18
N PRO A 311 8.09 -15.79 4.93
CA PRO A 311 8.54 -14.52 4.37
C PRO A 311 9.51 -14.66 3.19
N LYS A 312 10.38 -15.69 3.23
CA LYS A 312 11.33 -16.01 2.17
C LYS A 312 10.61 -16.43 0.89
N GLU A 313 9.59 -17.26 1.02
CA GLU A 313 8.78 -17.72 -0.11
C GLU A 313 7.90 -16.60 -0.67
N SER A 314 7.22 -15.89 0.22
CA SER A 314 6.36 -14.75 -0.08
C SER A 314 7.11 -13.66 -0.85
N SER A 315 8.35 -13.33 -0.45
CA SER A 315 9.13 -12.31 -1.16
C SER A 315 9.51 -12.72 -2.59
N ALA A 316 9.81 -14.00 -2.83
CA ALA A 316 10.06 -14.50 -4.19
C ALA A 316 8.79 -14.44 -5.06
N ARG A 317 7.62 -14.74 -4.48
CA ARG A 317 6.31 -14.55 -5.16
C ARG A 317 6.06 -13.08 -5.49
N ALA A 318 6.40 -12.18 -4.57
CA ALA A 318 6.27 -10.74 -4.75
C ALA A 318 7.19 -10.21 -5.85
N LEU A 319 8.46 -10.63 -5.89
CA LEU A 319 9.38 -10.28 -6.98
C LEU A 319 8.84 -10.71 -8.34
N HIS A 320 8.26 -11.91 -8.44
CA HIS A 320 7.65 -12.37 -9.68
C HIS A 320 6.47 -11.47 -10.08
N ARG A 321 5.57 -11.11 -9.16
CA ARG A 321 4.46 -10.18 -9.41
C ARG A 321 4.92 -8.80 -9.83
N ILE A 322 6.00 -8.28 -9.26
CA ILE A 322 6.61 -6.99 -9.66
C ILE A 322 7.04 -7.03 -11.13
N VAL A 323 7.72 -8.10 -11.53
CA VAL A 323 8.19 -8.24 -12.91
C VAL A 323 7.02 -8.44 -13.90
N GLN A 324 5.95 -9.11 -13.48
CA GLN A 324 4.70 -9.18 -14.26
C GLN A 324 4.05 -7.80 -14.41
N TYR A 325 3.94 -7.05 -13.31
CA TYR A 325 3.38 -5.71 -13.31
C TYR A 325 4.16 -4.78 -14.26
N ASP A 326 5.49 -4.79 -14.19
CA ASP A 326 6.33 -3.94 -15.05
C ASP A 326 6.15 -4.31 -16.54
N ALA A 327 6.03 -5.61 -16.86
CA ALA A 327 5.79 -6.07 -18.23
C ALA A 327 4.40 -5.64 -18.76
N ASP A 328 3.38 -5.62 -17.91
CA ASP A 328 2.02 -5.17 -18.28
C ASP A 328 1.87 -3.64 -18.31
N ASN A 329 2.86 -2.93 -17.75
CA ASN A 329 2.88 -1.48 -17.58
C ASN A 329 4.14 -0.80 -18.13
N GLU A 330 4.71 -1.33 -19.22
CA GLU A 330 5.87 -0.75 -19.94
C GLU A 330 5.66 0.72 -20.37
N TRP A 331 4.41 1.22 -20.36
CA TRP A 331 4.05 2.59 -20.67
C TRP A 331 4.25 3.58 -19.50
N THR A 332 4.59 3.10 -18.30
CA THR A 332 4.80 3.94 -17.11
C THR A 332 6.26 4.34 -16.97
N ASP A 333 6.52 5.55 -16.46
CA ASP A 333 7.90 6.09 -16.32
C ASP A 333 8.70 5.45 -15.17
N VAL A 334 8.06 4.65 -14.30
CA VAL A 334 8.67 4.10 -13.08
C VAL A 334 8.54 2.58 -13.04
N SER A 335 9.66 1.87 -13.19
CA SER A 335 9.72 0.42 -12.99
C SER A 335 9.73 0.09 -11.49
N ARG A 336 8.78 -0.74 -11.05
CA ARG A 336 8.73 -1.24 -9.67
C ARG A 336 9.94 -2.12 -9.36
N PHE A 337 10.42 -2.89 -10.33
CA PHE A 337 11.64 -3.69 -10.19
C PHE A 337 12.86 -2.80 -9.94
N GLU A 338 13.03 -1.73 -10.71
CA GLU A 338 14.19 -0.83 -10.54
C GLU A 338 14.14 -0.09 -9.22
N LEU A 339 12.96 0.37 -8.78
CA LEU A 339 12.78 0.96 -7.45
C LEU A 339 13.16 -0.03 -6.33
N LEU A 340 12.67 -1.28 -6.40
CA LEU A 340 13.02 -2.33 -5.44
C LEU A 340 14.54 -2.60 -5.45
N PHE A 341 15.12 -2.74 -6.64
CA PHE A 341 16.53 -3.04 -6.84
C PHE A 341 17.41 -1.93 -6.24
N ASP A 342 17.15 -0.67 -6.58
CA ASP A 342 17.91 0.48 -6.09
C ASP A 342 17.77 0.63 -4.56
N THR A 343 16.57 0.40 -4.02
CA THR A 343 16.32 0.46 -2.56
C THR A 343 17.10 -0.62 -1.80
N LEU A 344 17.10 -1.86 -2.30
CA LEU A 344 17.87 -2.95 -1.71
C LEU A 344 19.38 -2.69 -1.83
N PHE A 345 19.84 -2.14 -2.97
CA PHE A 345 21.24 -1.88 -3.27
C PHE A 345 21.88 -0.90 -2.29
N HIS A 346 21.11 0.04 -1.73
CA HIS A 346 21.60 0.96 -0.71
C HIS A 346 22.11 0.29 0.57
N SER A 347 21.65 -0.93 0.86
CA SER A 347 21.97 -1.64 2.11
C SER A 347 22.55 -3.04 1.89
N ILE A 348 22.53 -3.56 0.67
CA ILE A 348 23.09 -4.86 0.29
C ILE A 348 24.00 -4.64 -0.92
N ASP A 349 25.26 -5.05 -0.83
CA ASP A 349 26.22 -4.89 -1.95
C ASP A 349 26.08 -6.03 -2.96
N PHE A 350 25.14 -5.88 -3.92
CA PHE A 350 24.86 -6.86 -4.98
C PHE A 350 24.80 -6.17 -6.35
N ASP A 351 24.99 -6.90 -7.44
CA ASP A 351 24.83 -6.41 -8.82
C ASP A 351 23.74 -7.18 -9.60
N ALA A 352 23.24 -8.28 -9.05
CA ALA A 352 22.10 -9.01 -9.56
C ALA A 352 21.33 -9.73 -8.45
N VAL A 353 20.06 -10.04 -8.71
CA VAL A 353 19.23 -10.94 -7.91
C VAL A 353 18.97 -12.22 -8.69
N GLN A 354 18.87 -13.34 -8.00
CA GLN A 354 18.66 -14.66 -8.59
C GLN A 354 17.45 -15.33 -7.96
N VAL A 355 16.63 -15.93 -8.81
CA VAL A 355 15.53 -16.82 -8.43
C VAL A 355 15.68 -18.16 -9.15
N PHE A 356 14.90 -19.16 -8.77
CA PHE A 356 15.03 -20.52 -9.33
C PHE A 356 13.72 -20.97 -9.98
N ASN A 357 13.83 -21.62 -11.14
CA ASN A 357 12.69 -22.32 -11.74
C ASN A 357 12.35 -23.60 -10.96
N SER A 358 11.26 -24.29 -11.32
CA SER A 358 10.87 -25.56 -10.69
C SER A 358 11.94 -26.67 -10.77
N GLU A 359 12.81 -26.63 -11.78
CA GLU A 359 13.92 -27.57 -11.96
C GLU A 359 15.18 -27.20 -11.16
N GLY A 360 15.16 -26.07 -10.43
CA GLY A 360 16.31 -25.55 -9.67
C GLY A 360 17.36 -24.82 -10.50
N SER A 361 17.09 -24.53 -11.77
CA SER A 361 17.96 -23.71 -12.62
C SER A 361 17.84 -22.22 -12.26
N PRO A 362 18.96 -21.49 -12.17
CA PRO A 362 18.96 -20.08 -11.79
C PRO A 362 18.46 -19.18 -12.92
N ILE A 363 17.71 -18.14 -12.55
CA ILE A 363 17.31 -17.02 -13.39
C ILE A 363 17.86 -15.77 -12.73
N VAL A 364 18.82 -15.13 -13.40
CA VAL A 364 19.52 -13.95 -12.88
C VAL A 364 18.90 -12.69 -13.48
N LEU A 365 18.54 -11.74 -12.63
CA LEU A 365 17.97 -10.45 -12.98
C LEU A 365 18.90 -9.36 -12.48
N SER A 366 19.24 -8.43 -13.36
CA SER A 366 20.03 -7.24 -13.05
C SER A 366 19.29 -6.01 -13.51
N ARG A 367 19.75 -4.83 -13.10
CA ARG A 367 19.19 -3.56 -13.55
C ARG A 367 19.12 -3.44 -15.07
N ALA A 368 20.15 -3.89 -15.79
CA ALA A 368 20.27 -3.72 -17.24
C ALA A 368 19.54 -4.81 -18.07
N THR A 369 19.10 -5.90 -17.46
CA THR A 369 18.56 -7.07 -18.18
C THR A 369 17.04 -6.97 -18.33
N ASN A 370 16.58 -6.50 -19.48
CA ASN A 370 15.14 -6.45 -19.77
C ASN A 370 14.59 -7.78 -20.33
N VAL A 371 15.40 -8.53 -21.08
CA VAL A 371 14.97 -9.79 -21.72
C VAL A 371 14.66 -10.86 -20.66
N GLU A 372 15.53 -10.99 -19.66
CA GLU A 372 15.37 -11.95 -18.55
C GLU A 372 14.16 -11.60 -17.71
N ARG A 373 13.93 -10.30 -17.42
CA ARG A 373 12.72 -9.80 -16.75
C ARG A 373 11.46 -10.17 -17.54
N LEU A 374 11.41 -9.87 -18.83
CA LEU A 374 10.27 -10.24 -19.68
C LEU A 374 10.06 -11.75 -19.80
N SER A 375 11.16 -12.52 -19.79
CA SER A 375 11.08 -13.98 -19.78
C SER A 375 10.54 -14.52 -18.46
N LEU A 376 10.86 -13.87 -17.34
CA LEU A 376 10.38 -14.22 -16.01
C LEU A 376 8.89 -13.93 -15.89
N ALA A 377 8.44 -12.75 -16.33
CA ALA A 377 7.03 -12.33 -16.30
C ALA A 377 6.08 -13.36 -16.95
N LYS A 378 6.55 -14.04 -18.01
CA LYS A 378 5.76 -14.99 -18.80
C LYS A 378 5.73 -16.43 -18.24
N ARG A 379 6.52 -16.75 -17.21
CA ARG A 379 6.63 -18.11 -16.66
C ARG A 379 5.53 -18.38 -15.62
N GLN A 380 5.10 -19.64 -15.51
CA GLN A 380 4.15 -20.08 -14.48
C GLN A 380 4.80 -20.92 -13.37
N GLU A 381 5.97 -21.51 -13.64
CA GLU A 381 6.60 -22.51 -12.77
C GLU A 381 7.86 -21.96 -12.08
N PHE A 382 7.79 -21.89 -10.75
CA PHE A 382 8.83 -21.31 -9.89
C PHE A 382 9.03 -22.11 -8.62
N ASN A 383 10.27 -22.16 -8.16
CA ASN A 383 10.59 -22.63 -6.82
C ASN A 383 10.63 -21.43 -5.86
N TYR A 384 9.46 -20.95 -5.46
CA TYR A 384 9.37 -19.82 -4.53
C TYR A 384 10.02 -20.12 -3.17
N ALA A 385 10.00 -21.38 -2.72
CA ALA A 385 10.61 -21.79 -1.46
C ALA A 385 12.15 -21.60 -1.43
N ALA A 386 12.79 -21.59 -2.62
CA ALA A 386 14.19 -21.26 -2.74
C ALA A 386 14.50 -19.80 -2.37
N GLY A 387 13.50 -18.91 -2.47
CA GLY A 387 13.61 -17.48 -2.16
C GLY A 387 14.36 -16.68 -3.21
N ILE A 388 14.74 -15.46 -2.83
CA ILE A 388 15.59 -14.56 -3.61
C ILE A 388 17.03 -14.70 -3.08
N GLU A 389 17.98 -14.91 -3.98
CA GLU A 389 19.42 -14.89 -3.68
C GLU A 389 20.06 -13.63 -4.30
N PHE A 390 20.96 -12.97 -3.57
CA PHE A 390 21.65 -11.79 -4.04
C PHE A 390 23.04 -12.18 -4.54
N LEU A 391 23.46 -11.64 -5.68
CA LEU A 391 24.75 -11.94 -6.29
C LEU A 391 25.61 -10.69 -6.39
N ARG A 392 26.92 -10.86 -6.20
CA ARG A 392 27.94 -9.88 -6.56
C ARG A 392 28.99 -10.53 -7.44
N GLU A 393 29.19 -10.02 -8.64
CA GLU A 393 30.10 -10.60 -9.64
C GLU A 393 29.85 -12.11 -9.85
N GLY A 394 28.57 -12.51 -9.83
CA GLY A 394 28.13 -13.90 -9.99
C GLY A 394 28.30 -14.80 -8.76
N ARG A 395 28.65 -14.26 -7.58
CA ARG A 395 28.79 -15.02 -6.32
C ARG A 395 27.68 -14.66 -5.32
N PRO A 396 27.11 -15.63 -4.58
CA PRO A 396 26.12 -15.35 -3.55
C PRO A 396 26.64 -14.41 -2.45
N VAL A 397 25.82 -13.42 -2.09
CA VAL A 397 26.08 -12.45 -1.02
C VAL A 397 25.38 -12.93 0.24
N PRO A 398 26.10 -13.25 1.33
CA PRO A 398 25.49 -13.59 2.61
C PRO A 398 24.85 -12.35 3.22
N LEU A 399 23.62 -12.49 3.72
CA LEU A 399 22.86 -11.39 4.34
C LEU A 399 22.98 -11.44 5.86
N SER A 400 23.03 -10.26 6.49
CA SER A 400 22.75 -10.12 7.93
C SER A 400 21.28 -10.41 8.23
N SER A 401 20.91 -10.58 9.50
CA SER A 401 19.50 -10.75 9.90
C SER A 401 18.64 -9.57 9.44
N GLY A 402 19.11 -8.34 9.60
CA GLY A 402 18.41 -7.14 9.15
C GLY A 402 18.24 -7.10 7.63
N GLN A 403 19.31 -7.37 6.87
CA GLN A 403 19.25 -7.46 5.40
C GLN A 403 18.30 -8.57 4.92
N THR A 404 18.25 -9.69 5.64
CA THR A 404 17.33 -10.79 5.37
C THR A 404 15.87 -10.33 5.51
N ILE A 405 15.51 -9.73 6.65
CA ILE A 405 14.15 -9.22 6.89
C ILE A 405 13.79 -8.14 5.87
N TYR A 406 14.72 -7.25 5.56
CA TYR A 406 14.54 -6.20 4.55
C TYR A 406 14.28 -6.78 3.15
N SER A 407 15.02 -7.84 2.77
CA SER A 407 14.77 -8.57 1.52
C SER A 407 13.43 -9.32 1.50
N TYR A 408 12.80 -9.54 2.66
CA TYR A 408 11.47 -10.12 2.75
C TYR A 408 10.38 -9.06 2.69
N LEU A 409 10.57 -7.94 3.38
CA LEU A 409 9.61 -6.85 3.50
C LEU A 409 9.45 -6.08 2.18
N LEU A 410 10.56 -5.61 1.59
CA LEU A 410 10.48 -4.68 0.47
C LEU A 410 9.80 -5.26 -0.78
N PRO A 411 10.12 -6.50 -1.23
CA PRO A 411 9.44 -7.05 -2.40
C PRO A 411 7.93 -7.13 -2.19
N ASN A 412 7.48 -7.50 -0.99
CA ASN A 412 6.05 -7.57 -0.69
C ASN A 412 5.40 -6.19 -0.71
N LEU A 413 5.99 -5.18 -0.06
CA LEU A 413 5.46 -3.82 -0.12
C LEU A 413 5.36 -3.31 -1.57
N VAL A 414 6.44 -3.43 -2.35
CA VAL A 414 6.45 -2.95 -3.75
C VAL A 414 5.45 -3.71 -4.62
N ALA A 415 5.25 -5.01 -4.39
CA ALA A 415 4.30 -5.81 -5.15
C ALA A 415 2.84 -5.50 -4.81
N GLU A 416 2.54 -5.16 -3.55
CA GLU A 416 1.17 -5.05 -3.06
C GLU A 416 0.60 -3.64 -3.14
N VAL A 417 1.46 -2.60 -3.14
CA VAL A 417 0.98 -1.22 -3.18
C VAL A 417 0.32 -0.93 -4.51
N ASP A 418 -0.97 -0.60 -4.44
CA ASP A 418 -1.79 -0.16 -5.56
C ASP A 418 -2.32 1.25 -5.31
N GLU A 419 -3.09 1.80 -6.23
CA GLU A 419 -3.64 3.14 -6.08
C GLU A 419 -4.49 3.31 -4.83
N GLU A 420 -4.29 4.42 -4.12
CA GLU A 420 -5.08 4.80 -2.95
C GLU A 420 -5.12 3.71 -1.87
N SER A 421 -3.99 3.03 -1.71
CA SER A 421 -3.77 2.06 -0.64
C SER A 421 -3.52 2.77 0.70
N LEU A 422 -3.88 2.10 1.79
CA LEU A 422 -3.45 2.42 3.15
C LEU A 422 -2.46 1.36 3.63
N LEU A 423 -1.20 1.75 3.79
CA LEU A 423 -0.17 0.90 4.37
C LEU A 423 -0.17 1.06 5.88
N ILE A 424 -0.11 -0.04 6.60
CA ILE A 424 -0.04 -0.10 8.06
C ILE A 424 1.19 -0.90 8.43
N LEU A 425 2.19 -0.26 9.04
CA LEU A 425 3.44 -0.90 9.42
C LEU A 425 3.56 -0.92 10.94
N ASP A 426 3.83 -2.08 11.53
CA ASP A 426 4.07 -2.22 12.97
C ASP A 426 5.55 -2.53 13.24
N GLU A 427 6.24 -1.60 13.89
CA GLU A 427 7.65 -1.66 14.28
C GLU A 427 8.57 -2.14 13.14
N PRO A 428 8.53 -1.52 11.93
CA PRO A 428 9.35 -1.95 10.80
C PRO A 428 10.85 -1.89 11.09
N GLU A 429 11.29 -1.09 12.07
CA GLU A 429 12.67 -0.94 12.50
C GLU A 429 13.21 -2.10 13.35
N LEU A 430 12.38 -3.03 13.82
CA LEU A 430 12.74 -4.02 14.85
C LEU A 430 14.00 -4.85 14.51
N TYR A 431 14.33 -4.97 13.21
CA TYR A 431 15.54 -5.63 12.72
C TYR A 431 16.40 -4.77 11.78
N LEU A 432 16.05 -3.50 11.57
CA LEU A 432 16.70 -2.66 10.57
C LEU A 432 17.81 -1.82 11.17
N HIS A 433 18.93 -1.71 10.45
CA HIS A 433 19.93 -0.69 10.76
C HIS A 433 19.41 0.69 10.32
N PRO A 434 19.78 1.81 10.97
CA PRO A 434 19.26 3.14 10.63
C PRO A 434 19.35 3.52 9.14
N SER A 435 20.41 3.08 8.44
CA SER A 435 20.55 3.30 6.99
C SER A 435 19.45 2.61 6.17
N MET A 436 18.97 1.46 6.63
CA MET A 436 17.89 0.69 6.01
C MET A 436 16.52 1.30 6.30
N GLU A 437 16.34 1.93 7.47
CA GLU A 437 15.12 2.67 7.80
C GLU A 437 14.96 3.89 6.87
N VAL A 438 16.05 4.61 6.62
CA VAL A 438 16.05 5.73 5.66
C VAL A 438 15.72 5.23 4.25
N GLY A 439 16.31 4.10 3.83
CA GLY A 439 15.99 3.47 2.54
C GLY A 439 14.53 3.04 2.42
N LEU A 440 13.98 2.40 3.46
CA LEU A 440 12.56 2.03 3.54
C LEU A 440 11.68 3.26 3.38
N LEU A 441 11.99 4.33 4.11
CA LEU A 441 11.18 5.54 4.08
C LEU A 441 11.22 6.24 2.73
N ASP A 442 12.39 6.33 2.10
CA ASP A 442 12.51 6.91 0.76
C ASP A 442 11.69 6.12 -0.27
N MET A 443 11.81 4.80 -0.25
CA MET A 443 10.99 3.91 -1.10
C MET A 443 9.49 4.11 -0.83
N LEU A 444 9.07 4.16 0.44
CA LEU A 444 7.68 4.43 0.80
C LEU A 444 7.23 5.79 0.25
N LYS A 445 8.01 6.86 0.44
CA LYS A 445 7.67 8.19 -0.09
C LYS A 445 7.47 8.17 -1.60
N GLN A 446 8.32 7.46 -2.34
CA GLN A 446 8.20 7.29 -3.79
C GLN A 446 6.94 6.49 -4.18
N LEU A 447 6.70 5.33 -3.56
CA LEU A 447 5.54 4.48 -3.84
C LEU A 447 4.21 5.19 -3.51
N LEU A 448 4.14 5.78 -2.32
CA LEU A 448 2.95 6.47 -1.83
C LEU A 448 2.62 7.68 -2.71
N ALA A 449 3.62 8.44 -3.16
CA ALA A 449 3.42 9.54 -4.10
C ALA A 449 2.94 9.04 -5.48
N ALA A 450 3.56 8.00 -6.03
CA ALA A 450 3.22 7.46 -7.36
C ALA A 450 1.81 6.84 -7.40
N THR A 451 1.36 6.26 -6.28
CA THR A 451 0.07 5.57 -6.18
C THR A 451 -1.00 6.38 -5.47
N LYS A 452 -0.72 7.63 -5.05
CA LYS A 452 -1.63 8.44 -4.23
C LYS A 452 -2.10 7.70 -2.96
N SER A 453 -1.21 6.87 -2.41
CA SER A 453 -1.44 6.04 -1.23
C SER A 453 -0.94 6.73 0.02
N ASN A 454 -1.35 6.19 1.17
CA ASN A 454 -1.00 6.73 2.48
C ASN A 454 -0.49 5.62 3.40
N ALA A 455 0.26 5.98 4.44
CA ALA A 455 0.79 5.05 5.42
C ALA A 455 0.57 5.52 6.86
N ILE A 456 0.38 4.56 7.76
CA ILE A 456 0.39 4.74 9.20
C ILE A 456 1.42 3.75 9.77
N ILE A 457 2.38 4.25 10.53
CA ILE A 457 3.48 3.44 11.06
C ILE A 457 3.48 3.55 12.58
N ALA A 458 3.35 2.43 13.28
CA ALA A 458 3.68 2.34 14.69
C ALA A 458 5.18 2.10 14.84
N THR A 459 5.86 2.96 15.60
CA THR A 459 7.32 2.95 15.66
C THR A 459 7.81 3.54 16.99
N HIS A 460 9.02 3.16 17.37
CA HIS A 460 9.86 3.83 18.36
C HIS A 460 11.10 4.48 17.71
N SER A 461 11.24 4.39 16.38
CA SER A 461 12.34 4.96 15.63
C SER A 461 12.29 6.48 15.62
N THR A 462 13.31 7.07 16.23
CA THR A 462 13.61 8.50 16.15
C THR A 462 14.06 8.91 14.75
N ILE A 463 14.62 7.98 13.97
CA ILE A 463 15.05 8.21 12.59
C ILE A 463 13.83 8.43 11.70
N LEU A 464 12.80 7.59 11.80
CA LEU A 464 11.55 7.78 11.05
C LEU A 464 10.85 9.08 11.45
N ALA A 465 10.78 9.36 12.75
CA ALA A 465 10.14 10.56 13.29
C ALA A 465 10.78 11.86 12.81
N ARG A 466 12.09 11.87 12.53
CA ARG A 466 12.79 13.04 11.98
C ARG A 466 12.33 13.39 10.57
N GLU A 467 11.80 12.43 9.84
CA GLU A 467 11.56 12.55 8.40
C GLU A 467 10.11 12.89 8.05
N VAL A 468 9.27 13.10 9.07
CA VAL A 468 7.87 13.51 9.00
C VAL A 468 7.62 14.72 9.89
N GLU A 469 6.61 15.51 9.52
CA GLU A 469 6.23 16.70 10.28
C GLU A 469 5.46 16.37 11.56
N ARG A 470 5.51 17.27 12.53
CA ARG A 470 4.87 17.08 13.84
C ARG A 470 3.36 16.81 13.76
N SER A 471 2.69 17.35 12.74
CA SER A 471 1.23 17.19 12.56
C SER A 471 0.85 15.74 12.24
N ALA A 472 1.76 15.01 11.60
CA ALA A 472 1.62 13.61 11.23
C ALA A 472 2.07 12.65 12.35
N ILE A 473 2.50 13.16 13.51
CA ILE A 473 2.98 12.34 14.62
C ILE A 473 1.98 12.40 15.76
N SER A 474 1.58 11.24 16.26
CA SER A 474 0.80 11.09 17.48
C SER A 474 1.63 10.31 18.51
N VAL A 475 1.83 10.92 19.68
CA VAL A 475 2.66 10.39 20.78
C VAL A 475 1.75 9.80 21.85
N LEU A 476 1.90 8.50 22.09
CA LEU A 476 1.12 7.72 23.04
C LEU A 476 1.88 7.58 24.36
N ARG A 477 1.23 7.92 25.46
CA ARG A 477 1.79 7.87 26.81
C ARG A 477 0.83 7.18 27.76
N LYS A 478 1.35 6.30 28.62
CA LYS A 478 0.53 5.64 29.64
C LYS A 478 0.63 6.41 30.97
N VAL A 479 -0.45 7.08 31.37
CA VAL A 479 -0.53 7.92 32.56
C VAL A 479 -1.67 7.42 33.45
N ALA A 480 -1.38 7.07 34.69
CA ALA A 480 -2.37 6.61 35.69
C ALA A 480 -3.32 5.50 35.19
N GLY A 481 -2.86 4.62 34.29
CA GLY A 481 -3.67 3.53 33.73
C GLY A 481 -4.48 3.90 32.49
N ARG A 482 -4.48 5.17 32.06
CA ARG A 482 -5.03 5.67 30.80
C ARG A 482 -3.90 5.81 29.76
N THR A 483 -4.21 5.58 28.48
CA THR A 483 -3.33 5.99 27.39
C THR A 483 -3.77 7.35 26.88
N GLU A 484 -2.91 8.35 27.09
CA GLU A 484 -3.08 9.71 26.59
C GLU A 484 -2.40 9.85 25.22
N VAL A 485 -3.01 10.62 24.32
CA VAL A 485 -2.51 10.88 22.97
C VAL A 485 -2.22 12.37 22.83
N SER A 486 -1.03 12.72 22.35
CA SER A 486 -0.61 14.11 22.19
C SER A 486 0.20 14.31 20.90
N LYS A 487 0.23 15.53 20.38
CA LYS A 487 1.12 15.91 19.27
C LYS A 487 2.46 16.43 19.83
N PRO A 488 3.58 16.31 19.09
CA PRO A 488 4.84 16.96 19.48
C PRO A 488 4.67 18.48 19.61
N ASN A 489 5.30 19.07 20.63
CA ASN A 489 5.27 20.51 20.87
C ASN A 489 6.31 21.30 20.05
N PHE A 490 7.18 20.62 19.30
CA PHE A 490 8.17 21.18 18.38
C PHE A 490 8.02 20.56 16.98
N GLU A 491 8.67 21.14 15.97
CA GLU A 491 8.73 20.55 14.63
C GLU A 491 9.74 19.39 14.60
N THR A 492 9.29 18.23 14.12
CA THR A 492 10.09 16.99 14.05
C THR A 492 10.82 16.86 12.72
N PHE A 493 10.29 17.44 11.64
CA PHE A 493 10.91 17.37 10.33
C PHE A 493 12.32 18.01 10.33
N GLY A 494 13.35 17.19 10.15
CA GLY A 494 14.76 17.60 10.19
C GLY A 494 15.32 17.89 11.59
N GLN A 495 14.62 17.51 12.65
CA GLN A 495 15.06 17.72 14.04
C GLN A 495 16.21 16.78 14.44
N THR A 496 16.98 17.14 15.48
CA THR A 496 18.01 16.27 16.04
C THR A 496 17.41 15.02 16.69
N VAL A 497 18.13 13.91 16.60
CA VAL A 497 17.68 12.61 17.10
C VAL A 497 17.51 12.64 18.61
N GLU A 498 18.35 13.39 19.31
CA GLU A 498 18.33 13.55 20.77
C GLU A 498 17.01 14.19 21.24
N VAL A 499 16.58 15.26 20.56
CA VAL A 499 15.33 15.95 20.89
C VAL A 499 14.12 15.04 20.65
N ILE A 500 14.12 14.27 19.56
CA ILE A 500 13.06 13.29 19.25
C ILE A 500 13.09 12.11 20.23
N MET A 501 14.28 11.68 20.66
CA MET A 501 14.41 10.60 21.65
C MET A 501 13.75 10.98 22.98
N GLY A 502 13.91 12.23 23.42
CA GLY A 502 13.19 12.76 24.57
C GLY A 502 11.66 12.67 24.41
N LEU A 503 11.13 12.89 23.21
CA LEU A 503 9.69 12.81 22.91
C LEU A 503 9.17 11.37 23.05
N ALA A 504 9.86 10.42 22.43
CA ALA A 504 9.48 9.01 22.35
C ALA A 504 9.59 8.29 23.70
N PHE A 505 10.62 8.65 24.49
CA PHE A 505 10.94 7.97 25.74
C PHE A 505 10.68 8.81 26.98
N ASP A 506 10.12 10.01 26.88
CA ASP A 506 9.95 10.93 28.02
C ASP A 506 11.24 11.17 28.81
N ASP A 507 12.36 11.18 28.08
CA ASP A 507 13.71 11.09 28.63
C ASP A 507 14.37 12.47 28.81
N TYR A 508 13.58 13.54 28.73
CA TYR A 508 14.04 14.92 28.93
C TYR A 508 14.46 15.21 30.38
N GLN A 509 13.96 14.44 31.35
CA GLN A 509 14.18 14.68 32.78
C GLN A 509 15.02 13.59 33.46
N THR A 510 15.36 12.51 32.77
CA THR A 510 16.22 11.48 33.35
C THR A 510 17.67 11.94 33.29
N ARG A 511 18.23 12.19 34.47
CA ARG A 511 19.66 12.46 34.65
C ARG A 511 20.50 11.36 34.01
N LYS A 512 21.47 11.73 33.18
CA LYS A 512 22.29 10.80 32.40
C LYS A 512 23.51 10.35 33.22
N PRO A 513 23.98 9.09 33.11
CA PRO A 513 25.14 8.62 33.87
C PRO A 513 26.44 9.42 33.64
N TYR A 514 26.60 10.01 32.44
CA TYR A 514 27.76 10.85 32.16
C TYR A 514 27.71 12.18 32.92
N GLU A 515 26.52 12.71 33.24
CA GLU A 515 26.36 13.94 34.02
C GLU A 515 26.89 13.76 35.43
N ASP A 516 26.68 12.58 36.04
CA ASP A 516 27.27 12.23 37.35
C ASP A 516 28.80 12.16 37.29
N SER A 517 29.34 11.55 36.23
CA SER A 517 30.78 11.47 36.03
C SER A 517 31.43 12.85 35.82
N ILE A 518 30.73 13.76 35.14
CA ILE A 518 31.15 15.15 34.98
C ILE A 518 31.06 15.88 36.32
N ASP A 519 29.99 15.70 37.08
CA ASP A 519 29.80 16.35 38.39
C ASP A 519 30.92 15.97 39.37
N GLU A 520 31.28 14.68 39.42
CA GLU A 520 32.41 14.21 40.22
C GLU A 520 33.75 14.82 39.74
N ALA A 521 33.99 14.85 38.43
CA ALA A 521 35.24 15.40 37.88
C ALA A 521 35.37 16.93 38.05
N VAL A 522 34.24 17.64 38.02
CA VAL A 522 34.17 19.10 38.26
C VAL A 522 34.43 19.41 39.73
N ALA A 523 33.98 18.57 40.67
CA ALA A 523 34.22 18.76 42.09
C ALA A 523 35.72 18.75 42.47
N ASP A 524 36.56 18.09 41.67
CA ASP A 524 38.02 18.04 41.82
C ASP A 524 38.76 19.22 41.12
N CYS A 525 38.04 20.13 40.47
CA CYS A 525 38.61 21.30 39.81
C CYS A 525 38.46 22.56 40.69
N ALA A 526 39.46 23.46 40.67
CA ALA A 526 39.46 24.64 41.52
C ALA A 526 38.55 25.76 41.01
N SER A 527 38.26 25.79 39.71
CA SER A 527 37.27 26.71 39.13
C SER A 527 36.50 26.07 37.97
N PRO A 528 35.33 26.64 37.62
CA PRO A 528 34.58 26.19 36.45
C PRO A 528 35.35 26.40 35.13
N GLU A 529 36.18 27.43 35.00
CA GLU A 529 37.04 27.59 33.81
C GLU A 529 38.14 26.52 33.73
N GLU A 530 38.74 26.14 34.86
CA GLU A 530 39.70 25.03 34.91
C GLU A 530 39.03 23.72 34.50
N ALA A 531 37.81 23.48 34.96
CA ALA A 531 37.04 22.30 34.57
C ALA A 531 36.78 22.26 33.06
N LEU A 532 36.42 23.39 32.45
CA LEU A 532 36.20 23.49 31.01
C LEU A 532 37.48 23.25 30.19
N GLU A 533 38.61 23.84 30.61
CA GLU A 533 39.90 23.68 29.93
C GLU A 533 40.43 22.24 30.03
N LYS A 534 40.27 21.60 31.20
CA LYS A 534 40.81 20.28 31.52
C LYS A 534 39.93 19.12 31.03
N LEU A 535 38.61 19.29 31.08
CA LEU A 535 37.62 18.26 30.76
C LEU A 535 37.00 18.46 29.37
N GLY A 536 36.84 19.70 28.90
CA GLY A 536 36.20 20.02 27.62
C GLY A 536 36.79 19.26 26.42
N PRO A 537 38.12 19.16 26.26
CA PRO A 537 38.72 18.39 25.17
C PRO A 537 38.51 16.86 25.24
N LYS A 538 37.97 16.35 26.35
CA LYS A 538 37.80 14.90 26.61
C LYS A 538 36.35 14.44 26.52
N VAL A 539 35.41 15.35 26.27
CA VAL A 539 33.97 15.06 26.26
C VAL A 539 33.36 15.46 24.92
N GLY A 540 32.21 14.86 24.57
CA GLY A 540 31.45 15.22 23.37
C GLY A 540 30.58 16.47 23.58
N ASP A 541 29.93 16.94 22.51
CA ASP A 541 29.21 18.22 22.49
C ASP A 541 28.12 18.35 23.56
N GLU A 542 27.37 17.29 23.84
CA GLU A 542 26.29 17.30 24.84
C GLU A 542 26.84 17.43 26.27
N ALA A 543 27.88 16.66 26.58
CA ALA A 543 28.61 16.77 27.83
C ALA A 543 29.33 18.12 27.98
N LEU A 544 29.83 18.69 26.88
CA LEU A 544 30.42 20.02 26.85
C LEU A 544 29.38 21.11 27.09
N ALA A 545 28.18 20.98 26.52
CA ALA A 545 27.06 21.89 26.77
C ALA A 545 26.61 21.82 28.23
N TYR A 546 26.48 20.62 28.80
CA TYR A 546 26.19 20.42 30.22
C TYR A 546 27.27 21.03 31.13
N LEU A 547 28.55 20.74 30.85
CA LEU A 547 29.70 21.31 31.56
C LEU A 547 29.70 22.85 31.51
N SER A 548 29.47 23.43 30.32
CA SER A 548 29.39 24.88 30.11
C SER A 548 28.20 25.52 30.85
N GLY A 549 27.08 24.80 30.93
CA GLY A 549 25.92 25.23 31.73
C GLY A 549 26.23 25.34 33.22
N LYS A 550 27.11 24.48 33.75
CA LYS A 550 27.56 24.56 35.14
C LYS A 550 28.50 25.73 35.43
N VAL A 551 29.32 26.09 34.45
CA VAL A 551 30.19 27.30 34.49
C VAL A 551 29.35 28.57 34.59
N THR A 552 28.30 28.67 33.78
CA THR A 552 27.44 29.87 33.73
C THR A 552 26.46 29.99 34.91
N ALA A 553 26.07 28.88 35.53
CA ALA A 553 25.25 28.89 36.75
C ALA A 553 26.03 29.39 37.98
N THR A 554 27.34 29.12 38.06
CA THR A 554 28.18 29.54 39.19
C THR A 554 28.57 31.03 39.15
N GLU A 555 28.54 31.68 37.97
CA GLU A 555 28.76 33.13 37.84
C GLU A 555 27.55 33.98 38.29
N ASN A 556 26.32 33.45 38.20
CA ASN A 556 25.09 34.17 38.53
C ASN A 556 24.66 34.09 40.01
N ASP A 557 25.25 33.18 40.80
CA ASP A 557 25.02 33.10 42.25
C ASP A 557 25.85 34.11 43.07
N ALA A 558 26.64 34.96 42.41
CA ALA A 558 27.27 36.13 43.02
C ALA A 558 26.29 37.33 43.02
N GLU A 559 25.28 37.30 43.89
CA GLU A 559 24.47 38.50 44.16
C GLU A 559 25.39 39.64 44.67
N PRO A 560 25.32 40.87 44.10
CA PRO A 560 26.00 42.00 44.69
C PRO A 560 25.35 42.32 46.04
N GLU A 561 26.14 42.32 47.13
CA GLU A 561 25.71 42.84 48.43
C GLU A 561 25.23 44.29 48.27
N ILE A 562 23.91 44.49 48.27
CA ILE A 562 23.32 45.81 48.37
C ILE A 562 23.42 46.24 49.84
N GLU A 563 24.48 46.98 50.19
CA GLU A 563 24.56 47.72 51.45
C GLU A 563 23.37 48.70 51.54
N ARG A 564 22.39 48.35 52.38
CA ARG A 564 21.32 49.29 52.75
C ARG A 564 21.89 50.35 53.70
N ARG A 565 21.97 51.60 53.24
CA ARG A 565 22.27 52.75 54.09
C ARG A 565 21.24 52.88 55.23
N PRO A 566 21.67 53.29 56.44
CA PRO A 566 20.81 53.26 57.62
C PRO A 566 19.81 54.43 57.66
N LYS A 567 18.56 54.02 57.89
CA LYS A 567 17.31 54.71 58.30
C LYS A 567 16.99 56.10 57.77
#